data_AF-A0A2Y9E5B3-F1
#
_entry.id   AF-A0A2Y9E5B3-F1
#
_cell.length_a   1.000
_cell.length_b   1.000
_cell.length_c   1.000
_cell.angle_alpha   90.00
_cell.angle_beta   90.00
_cell.angle_gamma   90.00
#
_symmetry.space_group_name_H-M   'P 1'
#
loop_
_entity.id
_entity.type
_entity.pdbx_description
1 polymer ?
#
loop_
_entity_poly.entity_id
_entity_poly.type
_entity_poly.pdbx_seq_one_letter_code
_entity_poly.pdbx_strand_id
1 'polypeptide(L)'
;MRHIVLIISGATIRKERSAESFGPDHLNTGATNCSDFGLTLSETMNYASYIIAFQLCLILGFSSCCCQSTVLAEIQNLKKYLNATGSDVADGGPLFLDILKNWKEESDKKIIQSQIVSFYFKIFKNLEGNRIIQKSMETLREDLYVKFFNSNSSKRDDFLKVMQTPVNDRNVQRKAISELHKVIDDLSPKSNQRKRKRRQNLFRGQRASE
;
A
#
# COMPACT_ATOMS: atom_id res chain seq x y z
N MET A 1 34.31 -28.72 -3.67
CA MET A 1 33.09 -29.26 -3.05
C MET A 1 31.88 -28.76 -3.84
N ARG A 2 31.25 -29.68 -4.56
CA ARG A 2 29.87 -29.72 -5.08
C ARG A 2 29.21 -28.44 -5.61
N HIS A 3 29.35 -28.29 -6.93
CA HIS A 3 28.30 -27.79 -7.82
C HIS A 3 27.04 -28.66 -7.71
N ILE A 4 25.85 -28.05 -7.74
CA ILE A 4 24.63 -28.70 -8.24
C ILE A 4 23.95 -27.75 -9.23
N VAL A 5 24.11 -28.14 -10.49
CA VAL A 5 23.27 -27.82 -11.66
C VAL A 5 22.03 -28.70 -11.58
N LEU A 6 20.83 -28.19 -11.92
CA LEU A 6 19.69 -28.98 -12.38
C LEU A 6 18.74 -28.10 -13.20
N ILE A 7 18.96 -28.05 -14.52
CA ILE A 7 18.15 -28.64 -15.62
C ILE A 7 16.81 -27.93 -15.88
N ILE A 8 16.82 -27.06 -16.90
CA ILE A 8 15.64 -26.70 -17.68
C ILE A 8 15.55 -27.73 -18.81
N SER A 9 14.55 -28.61 -18.75
CA SER A 9 14.24 -29.53 -19.85
C SER A 9 13.14 -28.93 -20.70
N GLY A 10 13.46 -28.65 -21.97
CA GLY A 10 12.49 -28.28 -22.99
C GLY A 10 11.79 -29.49 -23.58
N ALA A 11 10.54 -29.30 -23.98
CA ALA A 11 9.84 -30.21 -24.88
C ALA A 11 8.90 -29.41 -25.81
N THR A 12 9.49 -29.04 -26.95
CA THR A 12 9.02 -29.24 -28.33
C THR A 12 7.51 -29.29 -28.63
N ILE A 13 7.10 -28.33 -29.45
CA ILE A 13 5.88 -28.30 -30.27
C ILE A 13 5.88 -29.47 -31.27
N ARG A 14 4.82 -30.28 -31.32
CA ARG A 14 4.49 -31.16 -32.46
C ARG A 14 3.01 -31.06 -32.81
N LYS A 15 2.76 -30.91 -34.11
CA LYS A 15 1.51 -30.71 -34.84
C LYS A 15 1.17 -32.00 -35.62
N GLU A 16 -0.10 -32.41 -35.65
CA GLU A 16 -0.84 -33.29 -36.62
C GLU A 16 -2.06 -33.85 -35.86
N ARG A 17 -3.36 -33.65 -36.18
CA ARG A 17 -4.23 -33.71 -37.37
C ARG A 17 -4.73 -35.13 -37.74
N SER A 18 -6.07 -35.29 -37.64
CA SER A 18 -6.98 -36.29 -38.27
C SER A 18 -6.89 -37.74 -37.78
N ALA A 19 -7.88 -38.62 -37.87
CA ALA A 19 -9.35 -38.64 -38.00
C ALA A 19 -9.72 -40.16 -38.07
N GLU A 20 -10.91 -40.58 -37.61
CA GLU A 20 -11.65 -41.87 -37.85
C GLU A 20 -12.30 -42.34 -36.52
N SER A 21 -13.60 -42.16 -36.30
CA SER A 21 -14.77 -42.94 -36.78
C SER A 21 -14.75 -44.42 -36.39
N PHE A 22 -15.69 -44.85 -35.54
CA PHE A 22 -16.71 -45.87 -35.85
C PHE A 22 -17.64 -46.04 -34.62
N GLY A 23 -18.94 -46.20 -34.90
CA GLY A 23 -20.01 -46.25 -33.90
C GLY A 23 -20.27 -47.64 -33.32
N PRO A 24 -21.53 -47.95 -32.94
CA PRO A 24 -21.90 -48.30 -31.57
C PRO A 24 -22.31 -49.77 -31.45
N ASP A 25 -22.35 -50.31 -30.21
CA ASP A 25 -23.16 -51.50 -29.92
C ASP A 25 -23.57 -51.60 -28.45
N HIS A 26 -24.67 -52.32 -28.28
CA HIS A 26 -25.69 -52.28 -27.25
C HIS A 26 -25.48 -53.33 -26.12
N LEU A 27 -26.20 -53.11 -24.99
CA LEU A 27 -26.72 -54.11 -24.02
C LEU A 27 -25.69 -54.84 -23.12
N ASN A 28 -25.94 -55.28 -21.89
CA ASN A 28 -26.94 -55.07 -20.84
C ASN A 28 -26.47 -55.92 -19.63
N THR A 29 -26.97 -55.58 -18.44
CA THR A 29 -27.21 -56.46 -17.27
C THR A 29 -26.04 -56.98 -16.41
N GLY A 30 -26.16 -56.74 -15.08
CA GLY A 30 -25.85 -57.78 -14.09
C GLY A 30 -25.13 -57.38 -12.80
N ALA A 31 -25.76 -56.54 -11.98
CA ALA A 31 -25.71 -56.46 -10.50
C ALA A 31 -24.65 -57.27 -9.69
N THR A 32 -23.92 -56.56 -8.82
CA THR A 32 -23.63 -57.02 -7.45
C THR A 32 -23.62 -55.84 -6.47
N ASN A 33 -24.02 -56.13 -5.24
CA ASN A 33 -24.54 -55.23 -4.23
C ASN A 33 -23.45 -54.55 -3.36
N CYS A 34 -23.95 -53.62 -2.53
CA CYS A 34 -23.49 -53.30 -1.17
C CYS A 34 -22.13 -52.60 -1.05
N SER A 35 -22.16 -51.31 -0.70
CA SER A 35 -22.03 -50.88 0.71
C SER A 35 -21.91 -49.35 0.78
N ASP A 36 -22.94 -48.75 1.36
CA ASP A 36 -22.82 -47.82 2.49
C ASP A 36 -21.45 -47.13 2.68
N PHE A 37 -21.23 -46.02 1.96
CA PHE A 37 -20.21 -45.05 2.32
C PHE A 37 -20.90 -43.83 2.94
N GLY A 38 -21.37 -44.03 4.18
CA GLY A 38 -21.56 -42.95 5.13
C GLY A 38 -20.22 -42.31 5.40
N LEU A 39 -19.82 -41.34 4.55
CA LEU A 39 -18.68 -40.49 4.81
C LEU A 39 -19.02 -39.62 6.02
N THR A 40 -18.31 -39.91 7.09
CA THR A 40 -18.38 -39.26 8.39
C THR A 40 -18.25 -37.74 8.21
N LEU A 41 -19.18 -36.99 8.80
CA LEU A 41 -19.24 -35.52 8.81
C LEU A 41 -18.04 -34.85 9.54
N SER A 42 -16.98 -35.61 9.87
CA SER A 42 -15.79 -35.18 10.62
C SER A 42 -14.59 -34.88 9.70
N GLU A 43 -14.50 -35.51 8.53
CA GLU A 43 -13.33 -35.39 7.64
C GLU A 43 -13.43 -34.26 6.60
N THR A 44 -14.62 -33.70 6.40
CA THR A 44 -14.87 -32.57 5.49
C THR A 44 -14.40 -31.23 6.06
N MET A 45 -14.24 -31.12 7.38
CA MET A 45 -13.86 -29.87 8.06
C MET A 45 -12.37 -29.51 7.92
N ASN A 46 -11.48 -30.47 7.66
CA ASN A 46 -10.04 -30.20 7.48
C ASN A 46 -9.67 -29.87 6.04
N TYR A 47 -10.25 -30.56 5.04
CA TYR A 47 -10.01 -30.25 3.63
C TYR A 47 -10.60 -28.90 3.21
N ALA A 48 -11.78 -28.53 3.74
CA ALA A 48 -12.36 -27.21 3.52
C ALA A 48 -11.45 -26.10 4.06
N SER A 49 -10.80 -26.31 5.22
CA SER A 49 -9.83 -25.37 5.80
C SER A 49 -8.62 -25.15 4.88
N TYR A 50 -8.05 -26.21 4.30
CA TYR A 50 -6.96 -26.10 3.33
C TYR A 50 -7.38 -25.41 2.03
N ILE A 51 -8.58 -25.70 1.52
CA ILE A 51 -9.11 -25.05 0.31
C ILE A 51 -9.32 -23.56 0.58
N ILE A 52 -9.91 -23.19 1.73
CA ILE A 52 -10.11 -21.78 2.12
C ILE A 52 -8.77 -21.07 2.31
N ALA A 53 -7.80 -21.70 2.98
CA ALA A 53 -6.46 -21.16 3.17
C ALA A 53 -5.72 -20.96 1.84
N PHE A 54 -5.85 -21.90 0.91
CA PHE A 54 -5.26 -21.81 -0.42
C PHE A 54 -5.93 -20.71 -1.26
N GLN A 55 -7.26 -20.60 -1.23
CA GLN A 55 -7.99 -19.52 -1.90
C GLN A 55 -7.62 -18.14 -1.31
N LEU A 56 -7.52 -18.02 0.02
CA LEU A 56 -7.03 -16.82 0.68
C LEU A 56 -5.59 -16.49 0.26
N CYS A 57 -4.72 -17.49 0.16
CA CYS A 57 -3.33 -17.31 -0.25
C CYS A 57 -3.22 -16.87 -1.72
N LEU A 58 -4.05 -17.42 -2.61
CA LEU A 58 -4.16 -16.97 -3.99
C LEU A 58 -4.69 -15.53 -4.07
N ILE A 59 -5.78 -15.21 -3.37
CA ILE A 59 -6.37 -13.86 -3.38
C ILE A 59 -5.39 -12.82 -2.81
N LEU A 60 -4.73 -13.14 -1.70
CA LEU A 60 -3.76 -12.23 -1.05
C LEU A 60 -2.45 -12.12 -1.86
N GLY A 61 -1.95 -13.22 -2.41
CA GLY A 61 -0.72 -13.29 -3.19
C GLY A 61 -0.85 -12.61 -4.56
N PHE A 62 -1.96 -12.83 -5.28
CA PHE A 62 -2.23 -12.17 -6.55
C PHE A 62 -2.57 -10.69 -6.38
N SER A 63 -3.34 -10.33 -5.34
CA SER A 63 -3.68 -8.93 -5.07
C SER A 63 -2.42 -8.07 -4.91
N SER A 64 -1.47 -8.48 -4.08
CA SER A 64 -0.24 -7.70 -3.83
C SER A 64 0.63 -7.54 -5.09
N CYS A 65 0.81 -8.60 -5.88
CA CYS A 65 1.63 -8.59 -7.09
C CYS A 65 0.99 -7.79 -8.24
N CYS A 66 -0.31 -7.98 -8.47
CA CYS A 66 -1.04 -7.31 -9.56
C CYS A 66 -1.17 -5.80 -9.32
N CYS A 67 -1.33 -5.36 -8.07
CA CYS A 67 -1.37 -3.93 -7.74
C CYS A 67 -0.04 -3.24 -8.10
N GLN A 68 1.09 -3.86 -7.75
CA GLN A 68 2.41 -3.29 -8.02
C GLN A 68 2.74 -3.26 -9.52
N SER A 69 2.37 -4.31 -10.26
CA SER A 69 2.46 -4.36 -11.72
C SER A 69 1.69 -3.22 -12.39
N THR A 70 0.46 -2.97 -11.93
CA THR A 70 -0.42 -1.92 -12.48
C THR A 70 0.18 -0.54 -12.24
N VAL A 71 0.61 -0.23 -11.01
CA VAL A 71 1.22 1.05 -10.66
C VAL A 71 2.48 1.31 -11.49
N LEU A 72 3.33 0.30 -11.68
CA LEU A 72 4.53 0.44 -12.50
C LEU A 72 4.20 0.73 -13.97
N ALA A 73 3.21 0.04 -14.54
CA ALA A 73 2.77 0.29 -15.91
C ALA A 73 2.27 1.73 -16.09
N GLU A 74 1.49 2.25 -15.14
CA GLU A 74 0.98 3.61 -15.20
C GLU A 74 2.09 4.68 -14.98
N ILE A 75 3.10 4.40 -14.15
CA ILE A 75 4.32 5.24 -14.07
C ILE A 75 5.02 5.31 -15.44
N GLN A 76 5.16 4.17 -16.13
CA GLN A 76 5.81 4.15 -17.44
C GLN A 76 5.00 4.92 -18.49
N ASN A 77 3.68 4.83 -18.45
CA ASN A 77 2.81 5.64 -19.31
C ASN A 77 3.01 7.13 -19.07
N LEU A 78 3.02 7.57 -17.81
CA LEU A 78 3.23 8.97 -17.47
C LEU A 78 4.64 9.45 -17.84
N LYS A 79 5.66 8.60 -17.64
CA LYS A 79 7.03 8.90 -18.08
C LYS A 79 7.12 9.12 -19.58
N LYS A 80 6.53 8.22 -20.37
CA LYS A 80 6.50 8.35 -21.84
C LYS A 80 5.77 9.63 -22.27
N TYR A 81 4.63 9.93 -21.65
CA TYR A 81 3.85 11.13 -21.96
C TYR A 81 4.62 12.42 -21.69
N LEU A 82 5.34 12.50 -20.57
CA LEU A 82 6.16 13.67 -20.20
C LEU A 82 7.57 13.66 -20.83
N ASN A 83 7.88 12.69 -21.69
CA ASN A 83 9.22 12.45 -22.22
C ASN A 83 10.30 12.26 -21.14
N ALA A 84 9.92 11.75 -19.97
CA ALA A 84 10.80 11.56 -18.80
C ALA A 84 11.72 10.33 -18.91
N THR A 85 11.92 9.80 -20.11
CA THR A 85 12.87 8.71 -20.44
C THR A 85 14.10 9.22 -21.18
N GLY A 86 14.14 10.50 -21.54
CA GLY A 86 15.30 11.13 -22.15
C GLY A 86 16.51 11.15 -21.20
N SER A 87 17.72 11.14 -21.75
CA SER A 87 18.95 11.21 -20.97
C SER A 87 19.14 12.53 -20.23
N ASP A 88 18.54 13.60 -20.77
CA ASP A 88 18.51 14.96 -20.20
C ASP A 88 17.75 15.03 -18.87
N VAL A 89 16.85 14.10 -18.60
CA VAL A 89 16.07 14.04 -17.35
C VAL A 89 16.95 13.76 -16.13
N ALA A 90 18.12 13.14 -16.34
CA ALA A 90 19.09 12.88 -15.28
C ALA A 90 20.01 14.08 -15.01
N ASP A 91 19.98 15.11 -15.86
CA ASP A 91 20.82 16.30 -15.70
C ASP A 91 20.43 17.06 -14.42
N GLY A 92 21.44 17.48 -13.65
CA GLY A 92 21.22 18.13 -12.35
C GLY A 92 20.94 17.16 -11.19
N GLY A 93 20.92 15.84 -11.43
CA GLY A 93 20.77 14.82 -10.39
C GLY A 93 19.32 14.59 -9.94
N PRO A 94 19.09 13.68 -8.99
CA PRO A 94 17.73 13.30 -8.59
C PRO A 94 17.07 14.35 -7.71
N LEU A 95 15.83 14.73 -8.03
CA LEU A 95 15.08 15.76 -7.28
C LEU A 95 14.81 15.40 -5.80
N PHE A 96 14.40 14.17 -5.53
CA PHE A 96 13.93 13.76 -4.18
C PHE A 96 14.72 12.60 -3.57
N LEU A 97 15.36 11.77 -4.39
CA LEU A 97 15.93 10.51 -3.92
C LEU A 97 17.06 10.73 -2.92
N ASP A 98 17.92 11.72 -3.17
CA ASP A 98 19.03 12.01 -2.27
C ASP A 98 18.57 12.69 -0.99
N ILE A 99 17.53 13.54 -1.06
CA ILE A 99 16.89 14.11 0.12
C ILE A 99 16.31 12.99 1.00
N LEU A 100 15.56 12.05 0.40
CA LEU A 100 14.94 10.94 1.13
C LEU A 100 15.96 9.99 1.78
N LYS A 101 17.16 9.84 1.20
CA LYS A 101 18.23 9.01 1.79
C LYS A 101 18.81 9.60 3.08
N ASN A 102 18.76 10.93 3.22
CA ASN A 102 19.36 11.62 4.37
C ASN A 102 18.55 11.45 5.65
N TRP A 103 17.25 11.20 5.56
CA TRP A 103 16.34 11.10 6.71
C TRP A 103 16.07 9.64 7.09
N LYS A 104 16.67 9.21 8.20
CA LYS A 104 16.53 7.83 8.71
C LYS A 104 15.38 7.68 9.71
N GLU A 105 15.08 8.72 10.49
CA GLU A 105 13.98 8.69 11.45
C GLU A 105 12.63 8.75 10.73
N GLU A 106 11.69 7.89 11.09
CA GLU A 106 10.38 7.82 10.41
C GLU A 106 9.58 9.12 10.58
N SER A 107 9.71 9.81 11.72
CA SER A 107 9.08 11.11 11.98
C SER A 107 9.58 12.18 10.99
N ASP A 108 10.88 12.36 10.88
CA ASP A 108 11.54 13.29 9.95
C ASP A 108 11.23 12.92 8.50
N LYS A 109 11.30 11.63 8.19
CA LYS A 109 10.99 11.11 6.85
C LYS A 109 9.55 11.42 6.47
N LYS A 110 8.58 11.33 7.40
CA LYS A 110 7.18 11.69 7.14
C LYS A 110 6.99 13.17 6.84
N ILE A 111 7.77 14.06 7.46
CA ILE A 111 7.74 15.50 7.16
C ILE A 111 8.14 15.74 5.70
N ILE A 112 9.22 15.12 5.25
CA ILE A 112 9.71 15.27 3.87
C ILE A 112 8.79 14.58 2.86
N GLN A 113 8.33 13.36 3.17
CA GLN A 113 7.37 12.64 2.34
C GLN A 113 6.07 13.43 2.15
N SER A 114 5.59 14.11 3.20
CA SER A 114 4.41 14.99 3.13
C SER A 114 4.56 16.06 2.06
N GLN A 115 5.74 16.70 1.98
CA GLN A 115 6.03 17.69 0.95
C GLN A 115 6.12 17.09 -0.46
N ILE A 116 6.74 15.91 -0.60
CA ILE A 116 6.86 15.21 -1.88
C ILE A 116 5.49 14.78 -2.40
N VAL A 117 4.63 14.23 -1.54
CA VAL A 117 3.25 13.85 -1.92
C VAL A 117 2.44 15.07 -2.35
N SER A 118 2.55 16.19 -1.62
CA SER A 118 1.94 17.46 -2.01
C SER A 118 2.41 17.94 -3.38
N PHE A 119 3.72 17.80 -3.66
CA PHE A 119 4.29 18.14 -4.96
C PHE A 119 3.71 17.30 -6.11
N TYR A 120 3.64 15.98 -5.96
CA TYR A 120 3.01 15.12 -6.98
C TYR A 120 1.52 15.42 -7.17
N PHE A 121 0.77 15.70 -6.10
CA PHE A 121 -0.62 16.11 -6.23
C PHE A 121 -0.78 17.44 -6.98
N LYS A 122 0.16 18.39 -6.82
CA LYS A 122 0.19 19.60 -7.64
C LYS A 122 0.45 19.30 -9.12
N ILE A 123 1.38 18.38 -9.44
CA ILE A 123 1.60 17.93 -10.83
C ILE A 123 0.31 17.33 -11.40
N PHE A 124 -0.33 16.40 -10.68
CA PHE A 124 -1.55 15.76 -11.16
C PHE A 124 -2.70 16.75 -11.36
N LYS A 125 -2.78 17.79 -10.51
CA LYS A 125 -3.76 18.87 -10.67
C LYS A 125 -3.47 19.71 -11.92
N ASN A 126 -2.19 20.01 -12.20
CA ASN A 126 -1.82 20.80 -13.37
C ASN A 126 -2.04 20.04 -14.70
N LEU A 127 -2.00 18.71 -14.65
CA LEU A 127 -2.24 17.84 -15.79
C LEU A 127 -3.71 17.38 -15.90
N GLU A 128 -4.58 17.89 -15.03
CA GLU A 128 -6.00 17.57 -15.01
C GLU A 128 -6.68 17.98 -16.33
N GLY A 129 -7.58 17.14 -16.83
CA GLY A 129 -8.26 17.32 -18.12
C GLY A 129 -7.61 16.58 -19.30
N ASN A 130 -6.38 16.05 -19.14
CA ASN A 130 -5.78 15.20 -20.17
C ASN A 130 -6.30 13.75 -20.09
N ARG A 131 -7.17 13.38 -21.05
CA ARG A 131 -7.79 12.04 -21.11
C ARG A 131 -6.78 10.89 -21.31
N ILE A 132 -5.61 11.16 -21.90
CA ILE A 132 -4.61 10.13 -22.21
C ILE A 132 -3.98 9.59 -20.92
N ILE A 133 -3.65 10.49 -20.00
CA ILE A 133 -2.97 10.16 -18.74
C ILE A 133 -3.92 10.16 -17.53
N GLN A 134 -5.20 10.44 -17.72
CA GLN A 134 -6.18 10.52 -16.64
C GLN A 134 -6.21 9.24 -15.80
N LYS A 135 -6.34 8.08 -16.45
CA LYS A 135 -6.33 6.78 -15.79
C LYS A 135 -5.04 6.58 -14.99
N SER A 136 -3.89 6.85 -15.61
CA SER A 136 -2.59 6.72 -14.95
C SER A 136 -2.52 7.60 -13.69
N MET A 137 -2.95 8.85 -13.77
CA MET A 137 -2.96 9.77 -12.63
C MET A 137 -3.93 9.34 -11.53
N GLU A 138 -5.11 8.84 -11.87
CA GLU A 138 -6.09 8.33 -10.90
C GLU A 138 -5.53 7.12 -10.14
N THR A 139 -4.98 6.14 -10.86
CA THR A 139 -4.35 4.96 -10.24
C THR A 139 -3.17 5.34 -9.34
N LEU A 140 -2.30 6.26 -9.78
CA LEU A 140 -1.18 6.71 -8.96
C LEU A 140 -1.61 7.53 -7.74
N ARG A 141 -2.68 8.33 -7.88
CA ARG A 141 -3.27 9.08 -6.78
C ARG A 141 -3.84 8.13 -5.72
N GLU A 142 -4.51 7.06 -6.14
CA GLU A 142 -5.02 6.02 -5.23
C GLU A 142 -3.89 5.23 -4.55
N ASP A 143 -2.84 4.85 -5.27
CA ASP A 143 -1.68 4.15 -4.67
C ASP A 143 -0.97 5.02 -3.63
N LEU A 144 -0.77 6.31 -3.92
CA LEU A 144 -0.26 7.28 -2.95
C LEU A 144 -1.20 7.42 -1.75
N TYR A 145 -2.51 7.38 -1.98
CA TYR A 145 -3.50 7.46 -0.92
C TYR A 145 -3.35 6.29 0.07
N VAL A 146 -3.32 5.06 -0.45
CA VAL A 146 -3.17 3.85 0.36
C VAL A 146 -1.83 3.87 1.11
N LYS A 147 -0.72 4.16 0.43
CA LYS A 147 0.63 4.07 1.01
C LYS A 147 0.97 5.18 2.00
N PHE A 148 0.54 6.42 1.74
CA PHE A 148 0.91 7.55 2.60
C PHE A 148 -0.09 7.78 3.73
N PHE A 149 -1.39 7.64 3.45
CA PHE A 149 -2.45 7.89 4.43
C PHE A 149 -2.96 6.62 5.11
N ASN A 150 -2.42 5.44 4.80
CA ASN A 150 -2.88 4.14 5.30
C ASN A 150 -4.39 3.95 5.09
N SER A 151 -4.87 4.35 3.91
CA SER A 151 -6.30 4.32 3.55
C SER A 151 -7.23 5.10 4.50
N ASN A 152 -6.70 6.10 5.22
CA ASN A 152 -7.49 6.97 6.09
C ASN A 152 -7.99 8.21 5.34
N SER A 153 -9.29 8.25 5.07
CA SER A 153 -9.94 9.34 4.31
C SER A 153 -9.88 10.69 5.04
N SER A 154 -10.06 10.69 6.36
CA SER A 154 -10.00 11.91 7.18
C SER A 154 -8.62 12.58 7.09
N LYS A 155 -7.53 11.79 7.23
CA LYS A 155 -6.16 12.31 7.07
C LYS A 155 -5.90 12.87 5.67
N ARG A 156 -6.41 12.19 4.63
CA ARG A 156 -6.31 12.66 3.24
C ARG A 156 -7.04 13.98 3.06
N ASP A 157 -8.26 14.08 3.56
CA ASP A 157 -9.10 15.27 3.37
C ASP A 157 -8.51 16.47 4.10
N ASP A 158 -8.00 16.29 5.31
CA ASP A 158 -7.32 17.37 6.04
C ASP A 158 -6.01 17.78 5.36
N PHE A 159 -5.24 16.82 4.84
CA PHE A 159 -4.05 17.12 4.03
C PHE A 159 -4.41 17.91 2.77
N LEU A 160 -5.49 17.53 2.07
CA LEU A 160 -5.93 18.21 0.85
C LEU A 160 -6.40 19.63 1.15
N LYS A 161 -7.15 19.84 2.25
CA LYS A 161 -7.56 21.18 2.70
C LYS A 161 -6.36 22.09 2.93
N VAL A 162 -5.34 21.61 3.65
CA VAL A 162 -4.12 22.38 3.90
C VAL A 162 -3.40 22.69 2.58
N MET A 163 -3.24 21.70 1.71
CA MET A 163 -2.55 21.88 0.42
C MET A 163 -3.26 22.87 -0.52
N GLN A 164 -4.59 22.89 -0.52
CA GLN A 164 -5.41 23.72 -1.43
C GLN A 164 -5.79 25.09 -0.85
N THR A 165 -5.36 25.41 0.37
CA THR A 165 -5.67 26.68 1.02
C THR A 165 -5.14 27.86 0.20
N PRO A 166 -5.99 28.84 -0.19
CA PRO A 166 -5.55 29.97 -1.02
C PRO A 166 -4.79 30.98 -0.18
N VAL A 167 -3.46 30.88 -0.19
CA VAL A 167 -2.56 31.73 0.62
C VAL A 167 -2.63 33.22 0.28
N ASN A 168 -3.14 33.58 -0.91
CA ASN A 168 -3.31 34.97 -1.35
C ASN A 168 -4.64 35.60 -0.89
N ASP A 169 -5.56 34.82 -0.32
CA ASP A 169 -6.81 35.35 0.22
C ASP A 169 -6.56 36.03 1.58
N ARG A 170 -6.91 37.33 1.66
CA ARG A 170 -6.73 38.14 2.87
C ARG A 170 -7.45 37.56 4.09
N ASN A 171 -8.64 36.96 3.92
CA ASN A 171 -9.39 36.37 5.03
C ASN A 171 -8.72 35.10 5.54
N VAL A 172 -8.18 34.28 4.64
CA VAL A 172 -7.39 33.09 4.98
C VAL A 172 -6.13 33.49 5.75
N GLN A 173 -5.41 34.50 5.28
CA GLN A 173 -4.22 35.02 5.98
C GLN A 173 -4.54 35.48 7.40
N ARG A 174 -5.62 36.26 7.58
CA ARG A 174 -6.06 36.72 8.91
C ARG A 174 -6.36 35.56 9.85
N LYS A 175 -7.04 34.52 9.36
CA LYS A 175 -7.30 33.30 10.14
C LYS A 175 -6.02 32.56 10.51
N ALA A 176 -5.15 32.33 9.52
CA ALA A 176 -3.89 31.63 9.72
C ALA A 176 -3.02 32.32 10.77
N ILE A 177 -2.92 33.66 10.73
CA ILE A 177 -2.18 34.43 11.74
C ILE A 177 -2.86 34.38 13.11
N SER A 178 -4.19 34.39 13.18
CA SER A 178 -4.91 34.28 14.46
C SER A 178 -4.72 32.92 15.15
N GLU A 179 -4.50 31.85 14.39
CA GLU A 179 -4.30 30.49 14.90
C GLU A 179 -2.81 30.14 15.10
N LEU A 180 -1.90 30.97 14.59
CA LEU A 180 -0.45 30.70 14.53
C LEU A 180 0.16 30.36 15.89
N HIS A 181 -0.21 31.08 16.96
CA HIS A 181 0.32 30.81 18.30
C HIS A 181 0.06 29.37 18.73
N LYS A 182 -1.17 28.89 18.53
CA LYS A 182 -1.55 27.53 18.89
C LYS A 182 -0.81 26.48 18.04
N VAL A 183 -0.60 26.79 16.76
CA VAL A 183 0.20 25.92 15.87
C VAL A 183 1.63 25.80 16.39
N ILE A 184 2.26 26.91 16.81
CA ILE A 184 3.61 26.89 17.40
C ILE A 184 3.64 26.06 18.69
N ASP A 185 2.64 26.22 19.56
CA ASP A 185 2.53 25.45 20.81
C ASP A 185 2.44 23.93 20.55
N ASP A 186 1.68 23.52 19.53
CA ASP A 186 1.51 22.11 19.18
C ASP A 186 2.73 21.52 18.44
N LEU A 187 3.53 22.34 17.76
CA LEU A 187 4.80 21.92 17.14
C LEU A 187 5.90 21.71 18.17
N SER A 188 5.85 22.40 19.31
CA SER A 188 6.81 22.18 20.38
C SER A 188 6.67 20.75 20.89
N PRO A 189 7.77 19.99 21.05
CA PRO A 189 7.70 18.68 21.67
C PRO A 189 7.04 18.85 23.03
N LYS A 190 5.84 18.28 23.19
CA LYS A 190 5.17 18.23 24.49
C LYS A 190 6.12 17.46 25.38
N SER A 191 6.85 18.18 26.22
CA SER A 191 7.75 17.53 27.16
C SER A 191 6.84 16.59 27.93
N ASN A 192 7.05 15.28 27.77
CA ASN A 192 6.46 14.26 28.62
C ASN A 192 7.10 14.35 30.01
N GLN A 193 7.29 15.58 30.54
CA GLN A 193 7.34 15.85 31.95
C GLN A 193 5.98 15.44 32.50
N ARG A 194 5.84 14.13 32.68
CA ARG A 194 5.08 13.51 33.75
C ARG A 194 5.46 14.32 34.97
N LYS A 195 4.70 15.39 35.26
CA LYS A 195 4.90 16.26 36.40
C LYS A 195 4.84 15.34 37.59
N ARG A 196 6.01 14.86 38.01
CA ARG A 196 6.12 13.87 39.06
C ARG A 196 5.58 14.58 40.27
N LYS A 197 4.37 14.18 40.69
CA LYS A 197 3.66 14.74 41.84
C LYS A 197 4.69 14.80 42.97
N ARG A 198 5.13 16.01 43.33
CA ARG A 198 6.11 16.21 44.41
C ARG A 198 5.43 15.62 45.64
N ARG A 199 5.89 14.44 46.08
CA ARG A 199 5.42 13.86 47.34
C ARG A 199 5.86 14.84 48.41
N GLN A 200 4.94 15.70 48.85
CA GLN A 200 5.05 16.35 50.14
C GLN A 200 5.01 15.23 51.17
N ASN A 201 6.17 14.66 51.47
CA ASN A 201 6.34 14.03 52.76
C ASN A 201 6.22 15.19 53.75
N LEU A 202 5.05 15.31 54.35
CA LEU A 202 4.87 16.07 55.57
C LEU A 202 5.78 15.36 56.58
N PHE A 203 7.02 15.83 56.71
CA PHE A 203 7.83 15.54 57.88
C PHE A 203 7.07 16.14 59.05
N ARG A 204 6.22 15.32 59.66
CA ARG A 204 5.57 15.61 60.93
C ARG A 204 6.66 15.55 61.99
N GLY A 205 7.41 16.64 62.10
CA GLY A 205 8.34 16.86 63.18
C GLY A 205 7.60 16.88 64.52
N GLN A 206 8.11 16.06 65.44
CA GLN A 206 8.14 16.19 66.90
C GLN A 206 6.92 16.76 67.64
N ARG A 207 6.48 16.03 68.68
CA ARG A 207 7.03 16.22 70.04
C ARG A 207 6.84 14.94 70.87
N ALA A 208 7.92 14.54 71.52
CA ALA A 208 7.86 13.77 72.74
C ALA A 208 7.39 14.71 73.86
N SER A 209 6.50 14.24 74.72
CA SER A 209 6.27 14.80 76.05
C SER A 209 6.20 13.64 77.02
N GLU A 210 6.88 13.86 78.15
CA GLU A 210 7.11 13.00 79.32
C GLU A 210 5.86 12.33 79.88
#